data_AF-A0A7L3R242-F1
#
_entry.id   AF-A0A7L3R242-F1
#
_cell.length_a   1.000
_cell.length_b   1.000
_cell.length_c   1.000
_cell.angle_alpha   90.00
_cell.angle_beta   90.00
_cell.angle_gamma   90.00
#
_symmetry.space_group_name_H-M   'P 1'
#
loop_
_entity.id
_entity.type
_entity.pdbx_description
1 polymer ?
#
loop_
_entity_poly.entity_id
_entity_poly.type
_entity_poly.pdbx_seq_one_letter_code
_entity_poly.pdbx_strand_id
1 'polypeptide(L)'
;IDSFELLYYYDEHLGHCMWYIPFFLILFVYFTGCFTPAARRGRMPLPALLLVAPSSLYYWYLVTEGQIFILYIFTTFAMVALVLHQRRKGLALDSNGLFLFHSFLLSLLLIAAWVGWLWNDPTLRRKYPGVIYIPEPWAFYSLHLRSPGPPEGQP
;
A
#
# COMPACT_ATOMS: atom_id res chain seq x y z
N ILE A 1 -26.53 19.88 -10.46
CA ILE A 1 -25.36 19.16 -9.91
C ILE A 1 -24.38 20.25 -9.52
N ASP A 2 -24.20 20.45 -8.22
CA ASP A 2 -23.30 21.48 -7.69
C ASP A 2 -21.89 21.19 -8.18
N SER A 3 -21.16 22.23 -8.58
CA SER A 3 -19.77 22.12 -9.05
C SER A 3 -18.87 21.39 -8.04
N PHE A 4 -19.20 21.47 -6.75
CA PHE A 4 -18.52 20.76 -5.67
C PHE A 4 -18.73 19.23 -5.72
N GLU A 5 -19.93 18.77 -6.05
CA GLU A 5 -20.23 17.33 -6.16
C GLU A 5 -19.54 16.73 -7.40
N LEU A 6 -19.49 17.49 -8.49
CA LEU A 6 -18.75 17.11 -9.69
C LEU A 6 -17.24 17.11 -9.46
N LEU A 7 -16.73 18.09 -8.71
CA LEU A 7 -15.31 18.15 -8.35
C LEU A 7 -14.91 17.00 -7.42
N TYR A 8 -15.77 16.67 -6.44
CA TYR A 8 -15.58 15.53 -5.56
C TYR A 8 -15.56 14.21 -6.36
N TYR A 9 -16.52 14.02 -7.26
CA TYR A 9 -16.56 12.85 -8.14
C TYR A 9 -15.32 12.75 -9.05
N TYR A 10 -14.85 13.89 -9.58
CA TYR A 10 -13.65 13.93 -10.42
C TYR A 10 -12.38 13.60 -9.61
N ASP A 11 -12.24 14.14 -8.41
CA ASP A 11 -11.10 13.89 -7.53
C ASP A 11 -11.06 12.42 -7.06
N GLU A 12 -12.21 11.90 -6.63
CA GLU A 12 -12.35 10.55 -6.07
C GLU A 12 -12.15 9.45 -7.12
N HIS A 13 -12.46 9.69 -8.40
CA HIS A 13 -12.32 8.69 -9.46
C HIS A 13 -11.14 8.93 -10.41
N LEU A 14 -10.94 10.17 -10.88
CA LEU A 14 -9.90 10.50 -11.85
C LEU A 14 -8.63 11.02 -11.18
N GLY A 15 -8.76 11.96 -10.25
CA GLY A 15 -7.63 12.52 -9.47
C GLY A 15 -6.87 11.44 -8.72
N HIS A 16 -7.60 10.51 -8.13
CA HIS A 16 -7.10 9.34 -7.44
C HIS A 16 -6.14 8.52 -8.34
N CYS A 17 -6.59 8.07 -9.51
CA CYS A 17 -5.74 7.31 -10.44
C CYS A 17 -4.58 8.14 -11.01
N MET A 18 -4.81 9.43 -11.29
CA MET A 18 -3.80 10.35 -11.81
C MET A 18 -2.63 10.56 -10.87
N TRP A 19 -2.82 10.40 -9.56
CA TRP A 19 -1.74 10.53 -8.58
C TRP A 19 -1.02 9.21 -8.32
N TYR A 20 -1.75 8.13 -8.10
CA TYR A 20 -1.15 6.85 -7.74
C TYR A 20 -0.43 6.16 -8.91
N ILE A 21 -0.97 6.22 -10.14
CA ILE A 21 -0.33 5.55 -11.28
C ILE A 21 1.08 6.11 -11.53
N PRO A 22 1.30 7.44 -11.65
CA PRO A 22 2.64 7.99 -11.78
C PRO A 22 3.53 7.71 -10.57
N PHE A 23 2.99 7.78 -9.35
CA PHE A 23 3.74 7.49 -8.13
C PHE A 23 4.34 6.08 -8.14
N PHE A 24 3.52 5.06 -8.41
CA PHE A 24 3.98 3.66 -8.49
C PHE A 24 4.91 3.42 -9.69
N LEU A 25 4.69 4.11 -10.80
CA LEU A 25 5.58 4.05 -11.97
C LEU A 25 6.96 4.61 -11.64
N ILE A 26 7.04 5.75 -10.96
CA ILE A 26 8.32 6.34 -10.52
C ILE A 26 9.04 5.39 -9.56
N LEU A 27 8.34 4.81 -8.59
CA LEU A 27 8.92 3.81 -7.68
C LEU A 27 9.47 2.60 -8.44
N PHE A 28 8.74 2.12 -9.46
CA PHE A 28 9.18 1.00 -10.27
C PHE A 28 10.41 1.35 -11.12
N VAL A 29 10.42 2.51 -11.79
CA VAL A 29 11.58 2.99 -12.55
C VAL A 29 12.79 3.17 -11.63
N TYR A 30 12.61 3.79 -10.46
CA TYR A 30 13.65 3.90 -9.44
C TYR A 30 14.21 2.53 -9.04
N PHE A 31 13.33 1.56 -8.79
CA PHE A 31 13.72 0.20 -8.44
C PHE A 31 14.54 -0.48 -9.54
N THR A 32 14.25 -0.23 -10.82
CA THR A 32 15.05 -0.75 -11.94
C THR A 32 16.49 -0.23 -11.95
N GLY A 33 16.73 0.97 -11.38
CA GLY A 33 18.05 1.57 -11.23
C GLY A 33 18.85 1.06 -10.03
N CYS A 34 18.24 0.33 -9.09
CA CYS A 34 18.86 -0.11 -7.84
C CYS A 34 19.70 -1.41 -7.98
N PHE A 35 19.96 -1.87 -9.20
CA PHE A 35 20.70 -3.11 -9.45
C PHE A 35 22.19 -2.86 -9.63
N THR A 36 23.02 -3.58 -8.89
CA THR A 36 24.49 -3.53 -8.94
C THR A 36 25.08 -4.92 -9.15
N PRO A 37 26.31 -5.05 -9.67
CA PRO A 37 26.98 -6.35 -9.77
C PRO A 37 27.03 -7.05 -8.41
N ALA A 38 26.70 -8.35 -8.35
CA ALA A 38 26.60 -9.09 -7.09
C ALA A 38 27.89 -9.08 -6.24
N ALA A 39 29.06 -8.93 -6.89
CA ALA A 39 30.34 -8.77 -6.21
C ALA A 39 30.44 -7.48 -5.36
N ARG A 40 29.60 -6.47 -5.65
CA ARG A 40 29.49 -5.20 -4.91
C ARG A 40 28.28 -5.15 -3.99
N ARG A 41 27.69 -6.30 -3.66
CA ARG A 41 26.50 -6.37 -2.79
C ARG A 41 26.80 -5.73 -1.44
N GLY A 42 26.36 -4.47 -1.28
CA GLY A 42 26.39 -3.77 -0.02
C GLY A 42 25.40 -4.39 0.97
N ARG A 43 25.79 -4.45 2.24
CA ARG A 43 24.87 -4.77 3.33
C ARG A 43 24.08 -3.52 3.67
N MET A 44 22.78 -3.67 3.85
CA MET A 44 21.89 -2.55 4.17
C MET A 44 22.31 -1.95 5.52
N PRO A 45 22.54 -0.62 5.61
CA PRO A 45 22.99 0.00 6.85
C PRO A 45 21.86 -0.02 7.88
N LEU A 46 22.22 -0.11 9.16
CA LEU A 46 21.27 -0.24 10.26
C LEU A 46 20.15 0.85 10.25
N PRO A 47 20.44 2.13 9.97
CA PRO A 47 19.39 3.15 9.87
C PRO A 47 18.35 2.83 8.79
N ALA A 48 18.80 2.34 7.62
CA ALA A 48 17.89 1.96 6.55
C ALA A 48 17.01 0.78 6.97
N LEU A 49 17.57 -0.19 7.73
CA LEU A 49 16.80 -1.32 8.25
C LEU A 49 15.73 -0.86 9.24
N LEU A 50 16.06 0.07 10.15
CA LEU A 50 15.11 0.64 11.10
C LEU A 50 13.99 1.42 10.39
N LEU A 51 14.31 2.09 9.28
CA LEU A 51 13.33 2.83 8.49
C LEU A 51 12.38 1.93 7.68
N VAL A 52 12.68 0.62 7.53
CA VAL A 52 11.77 -0.31 6.83
C VAL A 52 10.42 -0.37 7.54
N ALA A 53 10.41 -0.42 8.88
CA ALA A 53 9.17 -0.50 9.64
C ALA A 53 8.23 0.72 9.41
N PRO A 54 8.64 1.97 9.66
CA PRO A 54 7.79 3.14 9.39
C PRO A 54 7.46 3.29 7.90
N SER A 55 8.38 2.95 6.99
CA SER A 55 8.11 2.96 5.55
C SER A 55 7.05 1.94 5.15
N SER A 56 7.08 0.74 5.74
CA SER A 56 6.09 -0.32 5.47
C SER A 56 4.72 0.05 6.01
N LEU A 57 4.66 0.67 7.19
CA LEU A 57 3.42 1.19 7.75
C LEU A 57 2.82 2.29 6.88
N TYR A 58 3.66 3.18 6.33
CA TYR A 58 3.22 4.19 5.37
C TYR A 58 2.60 3.55 4.13
N TYR A 59 3.26 2.56 3.51
CA TYR A 59 2.71 1.87 2.34
C TYR A 59 1.44 1.07 2.68
N TRP A 60 1.38 0.41 3.83
CA TRP A 60 0.18 -0.28 4.30
C TRP A 60 -0.99 0.70 4.39
N TYR A 61 -0.80 1.83 5.07
CA TYR A 61 -1.83 2.87 5.20
C TYR A 61 -2.23 3.43 3.83
N LEU A 62 -1.26 3.82 3.00
CA LEU A 62 -1.50 4.37 1.67
C LEU A 62 -2.34 3.41 0.80
N VAL A 63 -2.03 2.11 0.85
CA VAL A 63 -2.69 1.10 0.02
C VAL A 63 -4.08 0.77 0.50
N THR A 64 -4.25 0.65 1.82
CA THR A 64 -5.53 0.30 2.45
C THR A 64 -6.50 1.48 2.46
N GLU A 65 -6.03 2.69 2.75
CA GLU A 65 -6.85 3.90 2.74
C GLU A 65 -7.17 4.32 1.30
N GLY A 66 -6.17 4.32 0.41
CA GLY A 66 -6.37 4.65 -1.00
C GLY A 66 -7.04 3.55 -1.82
N GLN A 67 -7.40 2.39 -1.26
CA GLN A 67 -8.04 1.30 -2.03
C GLN A 67 -7.28 0.90 -3.32
N ILE A 68 -5.95 1.08 -3.35
CA ILE A 68 -5.08 0.91 -4.52
C ILE A 68 -4.35 -0.44 -4.52
N PHE A 69 -4.92 -1.44 -3.87
CA PHE A 69 -4.29 -2.75 -3.71
C PHE A 69 -3.94 -3.42 -5.04
N ILE A 70 -4.79 -3.28 -6.06
CA ILE A 70 -4.55 -3.86 -7.38
C ILE A 70 -3.27 -3.28 -7.99
N LEU A 71 -3.11 -1.96 -7.98
CA LEU A 71 -1.90 -1.30 -8.48
C LEU A 71 -0.67 -1.76 -7.66
N TYR A 72 -0.82 -1.77 -6.34
CA TYR A 72 0.24 -2.18 -5.42
C TYR A 72 0.72 -3.63 -5.65
N ILE A 73 -0.20 -4.59 -5.82
CA ILE A 73 0.18 -5.99 -6.03
C ILE A 73 0.82 -6.20 -7.40
N PHE A 74 0.37 -5.50 -8.44
CA PHE A 74 1.02 -5.53 -9.76
C PHE A 74 2.45 -4.97 -9.69
N THR A 75 2.66 -3.84 -9.01
CA THR A 75 4.01 -3.29 -8.82
C THR A 75 4.89 -4.24 -8.01
N THR A 76 4.37 -4.81 -6.93
CA THR A 76 5.11 -5.78 -6.10
C THR A 76 5.50 -7.02 -6.91
N PHE A 77 4.58 -7.55 -7.71
CA PHE A 77 4.84 -8.67 -8.60
C PHE A 77 5.90 -8.32 -9.65
N ALA A 78 5.81 -7.16 -10.29
CA ALA A 78 6.78 -6.68 -11.25
C ALA A 78 8.18 -6.53 -10.61
N MET A 79 8.26 -6.01 -9.38
CA MET A 79 9.52 -5.93 -8.62
C MET A 79 10.10 -7.33 -8.35
N VAL A 80 9.28 -8.29 -7.91
CA VAL A 80 9.72 -9.69 -7.70
C VAL A 80 10.23 -10.30 -9.00
N ALA A 81 9.47 -10.18 -10.09
CA ALA A 81 9.87 -10.68 -11.41
C ALA A 81 11.20 -10.06 -11.88
N LEU A 82 11.37 -8.75 -11.66
CA LEU A 82 12.61 -8.05 -12.00
C LEU A 82 13.79 -8.52 -11.15
N VAL A 83 13.61 -8.72 -9.84
CA VAL A 83 14.66 -9.29 -8.97
C VAL A 83 15.07 -10.67 -9.44
N LEU A 84 14.12 -11.54 -9.77
CA LEU A 84 14.40 -12.89 -10.28
C LEU A 84 15.14 -12.84 -11.61
N HIS A 85 14.71 -11.98 -12.54
CA HIS A 85 15.36 -11.79 -13.84
C HIS A 85 16.79 -11.28 -13.73
N GLN A 86 17.01 -10.25 -12.92
CA GLN A 86 18.32 -9.60 -12.77
C GLN A 86 19.29 -10.48 -11.97
N ARG A 87 18.81 -11.29 -11.02
CA ARG A 87 19.65 -12.29 -10.34
C ARG A 87 20.21 -13.34 -11.29
N ARG A 88 19.45 -13.77 -12.31
CA ARG A 88 19.93 -14.68 -13.36
C ARG A 88 21.08 -14.07 -14.18
N LYS A 89 21.21 -12.74 -14.20
CA LYS A 89 22.29 -12.00 -14.86
C LYS A 89 23.45 -11.62 -13.93
N GLY A 90 23.48 -12.15 -12.69
CA GLY A 90 24.52 -11.83 -11.72
C GLY A 90 24.42 -10.44 -11.09
N LEU A 91 23.25 -9.78 -11.20
CA LEU A 91 22.97 -8.51 -10.55
C LEU A 91 22.22 -8.74 -9.23
N ALA A 92 22.48 -7.88 -8.25
CA ALA A 92 21.82 -7.86 -6.95
C ALA A 92 21.31 -6.45 -6.64
N LEU A 93 20.31 -6.35 -5.75
CA LEU A 93 19.85 -5.05 -5.25
C LEU A 93 20.93 -4.41 -4.37
N ASP A 94 21.12 -3.10 -4.55
CA ASP A 94 21.86 -2.26 -3.63
C ASP A 94 21.05 -1.98 -2.34
N SER A 95 21.59 -1.13 -1.45
CA SER A 95 20.91 -0.80 -0.19
C SER A 95 19.53 -0.16 -0.38
N ASN A 96 19.36 0.65 -1.41
CA ASN A 96 18.12 1.38 -1.67
C ASN A 96 17.05 0.48 -2.26
N GLY A 97 17.44 -0.38 -3.21
CA GLY A 97 16.58 -1.41 -3.76
C GLY A 97 16.17 -2.42 -2.68
N LEU A 98 17.10 -2.82 -1.81
CA LEU A 98 16.77 -3.66 -0.66
C LEU A 98 15.79 -2.97 0.27
N PHE A 99 15.99 -1.69 0.59
CA PHE A 99 15.08 -0.91 1.41
C PHE A 99 13.66 -0.91 0.84
N LEU A 100 13.50 -0.48 -0.42
CA LEU A 100 12.21 -0.40 -1.06
C LEU A 100 11.53 -1.77 -1.16
N PHE A 101 12.28 -2.81 -1.52
CA PHE A 101 11.76 -4.17 -1.66
C PHE A 101 11.29 -4.75 -0.32
N HIS A 102 12.07 -4.58 0.76
CA HIS A 102 11.66 -5.05 2.08
C HIS A 102 10.45 -4.26 2.59
N SER A 103 10.39 -2.95 2.34
CA SER A 103 9.24 -2.14 2.71
C SER A 103 7.95 -2.60 2.00
N PHE A 104 8.05 -2.94 0.71
CA PHE A 104 6.92 -3.51 -0.03
C PHE A 104 6.52 -4.89 0.49
N LEU A 105 7.47 -5.80 0.72
CA LEU A 105 7.14 -7.13 1.24
C LEU A 105 6.52 -7.08 2.64
N LEU A 106 7.06 -6.25 3.54
CA LEU A 106 6.53 -6.11 4.89
C LEU A 106 5.15 -5.43 4.88
N SER A 107 4.93 -4.42 4.04
CA SER A 107 3.61 -3.82 3.83
C SER A 107 2.59 -4.84 3.30
N LEU A 108 2.97 -5.72 2.37
CA LEU A 108 2.09 -6.80 1.89
C LEU A 108 1.70 -7.76 3.04
N LEU A 109 2.63 -8.10 3.93
CA LEU A 109 2.34 -8.89 5.12
C LEU A 109 1.39 -8.17 6.09
N LEU A 110 1.57 -6.86 6.29
CA LEU A 110 0.67 -6.05 7.11
C LEU A 110 -0.74 -6.01 6.52
N ILE A 111 -0.87 -5.88 5.20
CA ILE A 111 -2.16 -5.95 4.50
C ILE A 111 -2.80 -7.32 4.72
N ALA A 112 -2.04 -8.41 4.57
CA ALA A 112 -2.55 -9.76 4.79
C ALA A 112 -2.99 -9.98 6.25
N ALA A 113 -2.22 -9.49 7.23
CA ALA A 113 -2.58 -9.53 8.64
C ALA A 113 -3.84 -8.71 8.94
N TRP A 114 -3.95 -7.52 8.35
CA TRP A 114 -5.11 -6.64 8.48
C TRP A 114 -6.40 -7.27 7.92
N VAL A 115 -6.32 -7.79 6.70
CA VAL A 115 -7.45 -8.51 6.06
C VAL A 115 -7.81 -9.77 6.83
N GLY A 116 -6.81 -10.54 7.26
CA GLY A 116 -7.02 -11.77 8.03
C GLY A 116 -7.68 -11.51 9.38
N TRP A 117 -7.27 -10.45 10.08
CA TRP A 117 -7.86 -10.06 11.37
C TRP A 117 -9.32 -9.62 11.22
N LEU A 118 -9.63 -8.86 10.17
CA LEU A 118 -10.97 -8.31 9.94
C LEU A 118 -11.88 -9.21 9.09
N TRP A 119 -11.41 -10.40 8.70
CA TRP A 119 -12.07 -11.28 7.72
C TRP A 119 -13.52 -11.66 8.07
N ASN A 120 -13.78 -11.83 9.37
CA ASN A 120 -15.06 -12.28 9.92
C ASN A 120 -15.90 -11.14 10.52
N ASP A 121 -15.49 -9.88 10.35
CA ASP A 121 -16.26 -8.74 10.84
C ASP A 121 -17.54 -8.55 10.01
N PRO A 122 -18.73 -8.79 10.58
CA PRO A 122 -19.98 -8.74 9.84
C PRO A 122 -20.36 -7.31 9.41
N THR A 123 -19.89 -6.29 10.14
CA THR A 123 -20.16 -4.88 9.87
C THR A 123 -19.36 -4.40 8.66
N LEU A 124 -18.08 -4.73 8.61
CA LEU A 124 -17.20 -4.40 7.48
C LEU A 124 -17.56 -5.20 6.21
N ARG A 125 -17.93 -6.47 6.36
CA ARG A 125 -18.38 -7.31 5.24
C ARG A 125 -19.64 -6.79 4.55
N ARG A 126 -20.52 -6.14 5.30
CA ARG A 126 -21.73 -5.52 4.75
C ARG A 126 -21.41 -4.23 3.98
N LYS A 127 -20.38 -3.49 4.40
CA LYS A 127 -19.93 -2.27 3.72
C LYS A 127 -19.15 -2.55 2.43
N TYR A 128 -18.36 -3.62 2.40
CA TYR A 128 -17.54 -3.99 1.24
C TYR A 128 -17.92 -5.39 0.69
N PRO A 129 -18.99 -5.50 -0.11
CA PRO A 129 -19.37 -6.77 -0.73
C PRO A 129 -18.38 -7.13 -1.86
N GLY A 130 -17.55 -8.16 -1.63
CA GLY A 130 -16.58 -8.63 -2.63
C GLY A 130 -15.69 -9.77 -2.13
N VAL A 131 -15.03 -10.46 -3.07
CA VAL A 131 -14.10 -11.58 -2.78
C VAL A 131 -12.76 -11.06 -2.23
N ILE A 132 -12.30 -9.92 -2.75
CA ILE A 132 -11.09 -9.22 -2.29
C ILE A 132 -11.57 -7.88 -1.71
N TYR A 133 -11.75 -7.84 -0.39
CA TYR A 133 -12.02 -6.58 0.31
C TYR A 133 -10.86 -6.29 1.26
N ILE A 134 -10.36 -5.06 1.21
CA ILE A 134 -9.32 -4.57 2.10
C ILE A 134 -9.95 -3.41 2.86
N PRO A 135 -10.28 -3.59 4.16
CA PRO A 135 -10.92 -2.55 4.93
C PRO A 135 -10.06 -1.29 4.99
N GLU A 136 -10.65 -0.14 4.70
CA GLU A 136 -10.02 1.15 4.99
C GLU A 136 -9.80 1.27 6.51
N PRO A 137 -8.61 1.67 6.98
CA PRO A 137 -8.39 2.01 8.38
C PRO A 137 -9.43 3.01 8.88
N TRP A 138 -9.75 4.04 8.09
CA TRP A 138 -10.78 5.02 8.47
C TRP A 138 -12.17 4.41 8.63
N ALA A 139 -12.57 3.47 7.76
CA ALA A 139 -13.83 2.75 7.92
C ALA A 139 -13.86 1.93 9.21
N PHE A 140 -12.73 1.30 9.58
CA PHE A 140 -12.61 0.62 10.86
C PHE A 140 -12.76 1.58 12.05
N TYR A 141 -12.02 2.70 12.04
CA TYR A 141 -12.09 3.72 13.10
C TYR A 141 -13.50 4.30 13.28
N SER A 142 -14.15 4.68 12.18
CA SER A 142 -15.47 5.30 12.22
C SER A 142 -16.58 4.35 12.69
N LEU A 143 -16.48 3.06 12.38
CA LEU A 143 -17.49 2.07 12.74
C LEU A 143 -17.30 1.48 14.14
N HIS A 144 -16.06 1.38 14.63
CA HIS A 144 -15.75 0.69 15.90
C HIS A 144 -15.30 1.61 17.04
N LEU A 145 -14.73 2.78 16.73
CA LEU A 145 -14.16 3.69 17.73
C LEU A 145 -14.96 4.99 17.89
N ARG A 146 -15.90 5.26 16.99
CA ARG A 146 -16.92 6.30 17.20
C ARG A 146 -18.04 5.70 18.04
N SER A 147 -17.95 5.84 19.36
CA SER A 147 -19.08 5.59 20.27
C SER A 147 -20.34 6.29 19.75
N PRO A 148 -21.56 5.74 19.95
CA PRO A 148 -22.78 6.46 19.61
C PRO A 148 -22.74 7.78 20.37
N GLY A 149 -22.69 8.88 19.62
CA GLY A 149 -22.99 10.19 20.19
C GLY A 149 -24.38 10.12 20.84
N PRO A 150 -24.64 10.94 21.88
CA PRO A 150 -25.94 10.93 22.54
C PRO A 150 -27.03 11.13 21.48
N PRO A 151 -28.18 10.47 21.61
CA PRO A 151 -29.26 10.59 20.63
C PRO A 151 -29.64 12.05 20.49
N GLU A 152 -29.44 12.62 19.30
CA GLU A 152 -30.10 13.86 18.92
C GLU A 152 -31.60 13.59 18.88
N GLY A 153 -32.31 14.20 19.83
CA GLY A 153 -33.77 14.23 19.83
C GLY A 153 -34.39 13.48 20.99
N GLN A 154 -34.66 14.21 22.07
CA GLN A 154 -35.92 14.12 22.79
C GLN A 154 -36.32 15.55 23.21
N PRO A 155 -37.64 15.82 23.26
CA PRO A 155 -38.33 16.96 22.63
C PRO A 155 -38.04 18.36 23.20
#